data_AF-A0A3M2F7N0-F1
#
_entry.id   AF-A0A3M2F7N0-F1
#
_cell.length_a   1.000
_cell.length_b   1.000
_cell.length_c   1.000
_cell.angle_alpha   90.00
_cell.angle_beta   90.00
_cell.angle_gamma   90.00
#
_symmetry.space_group_name_H-M   'P 1'
#
loop_
_entity.id
_entity.type
_entity.pdbx_description
1 polymer ?
#
loop_
_entity_poly.entity_id
_entity_poly.type
_entity_poly.pdbx_seq_one_letter_code
_entity_poly.pdbx_strand_id
1 'polypeptide(L)'
;AHIPAVISSSQYAQLSDGWRKVFDERRCALRQRQQADKIRDGHGDLHLGNIALLDGHPIPFDCIEFSDELRCIDVLNDVAFLVMDCDAEQRADLGLRFLSRYLEYTGDYAGLAVLPLYLCYRASVRGKVACILADEQAPNQRDWKDARAYYALAQRYLHTAQPKLYAIGGPSGSGKSHLALLGCGAERAIIIRSDATRMRLSARHPELERYGPEMHRRTYAAMFEAARSSLAAGFSVILDATFLHPDARAGLYALKQASGVPLHAYWLDIDTNRLKANIAARKKHGRDISEADIQVLEQQLRVSKPPTDGRWQRLHSAAFWPSATQAPTSQHTSGGDHEPS
;
A
#
# COMPACT_ATOMS: atom_id res chain seq x y z
N ALA A 1 -21.96 -25.88 10.75
CA ALA A 1 -21.52 -24.59 11.33
C ALA A 1 -22.75 -23.69 11.44
N HIS A 2 -22.97 -23.06 12.59
CA HIS A 2 -24.06 -22.10 12.79
C HIS A 2 -23.77 -20.88 11.90
N ILE A 3 -24.33 -20.86 10.70
CA ILE A 3 -24.40 -19.67 9.86
C ILE A 3 -25.84 -19.23 10.01
N PRO A 4 -26.12 -18.26 10.91
CA PRO A 4 -27.48 -17.77 11.07
C PRO A 4 -27.96 -17.16 9.75
N ALA A 5 -29.27 -16.87 9.65
CA ALA A 5 -29.95 -16.33 8.46
C ALA A 5 -29.48 -14.93 7.99
N VAL A 6 -28.25 -14.54 8.37
CA VAL A 6 -27.58 -13.27 8.13
C VAL A 6 -27.12 -13.11 6.69
N ILE A 7 -26.65 -14.21 6.09
CA ILE A 7 -26.31 -14.29 4.67
C ILE A 7 -27.14 -15.39 4.02
N SER A 8 -27.60 -15.17 2.80
CA SER A 8 -28.34 -16.18 2.05
C SER A 8 -27.43 -17.36 1.69
N SER A 9 -28.02 -18.53 1.44
CA SER A 9 -27.28 -19.70 0.93
C SER A 9 -26.51 -19.38 -0.35
N SER A 10 -27.03 -18.50 -1.21
CA SER A 10 -26.34 -18.03 -2.42
C SER A 10 -25.11 -17.17 -2.10
N GLN A 11 -25.20 -16.25 -1.14
CA GLN A 11 -24.06 -15.44 -0.70
C GLN A 11 -22.95 -16.29 -0.07
N TYR A 12 -23.33 -17.29 0.73
CA TYR A 12 -22.38 -18.24 1.30
C TYR A 12 -21.68 -19.07 0.21
N ALA A 13 -22.43 -19.60 -0.76
CA ALA A 13 -21.87 -20.35 -1.87
C ALA A 13 -20.89 -19.48 -2.68
N GLN A 14 -21.26 -18.25 -3.02
CA GLN A 14 -20.39 -17.31 -3.73
C GLN A 14 -19.09 -17.02 -2.97
N LEU A 15 -19.17 -16.79 -1.64
CA LEU A 15 -17.99 -16.56 -0.81
C LEU A 15 -17.10 -17.80 -0.75
N SER A 16 -17.67 -18.99 -0.54
CA SER A 16 -16.95 -20.26 -0.48
C SER A 16 -16.26 -20.59 -1.81
N ASP A 17 -16.98 -20.47 -2.93
CA ASP A 17 -16.46 -20.78 -4.25
C ASP A 17 -15.40 -19.76 -4.70
N GLY A 18 -15.64 -18.47 -4.42
CA GLY A 18 -14.66 -17.42 -4.66
C GLY A 18 -13.38 -17.65 -3.86
N TRP A 19 -13.50 -18.02 -2.57
CA TRP A 19 -12.33 -18.30 -1.73
C TRP A 19 -11.57 -19.52 -2.25
N ARG A 20 -12.26 -20.61 -2.60
CA ARG A 20 -11.64 -21.83 -3.17
C ARG A 20 -10.88 -21.52 -4.45
N LYS A 21 -11.48 -20.74 -5.35
CA LYS A 21 -10.84 -20.31 -6.59
C LYS A 21 -9.54 -19.55 -6.32
N VAL A 22 -9.58 -18.52 -5.47
CA VAL A 22 -8.38 -17.75 -5.13
C VAL A 22 -7.36 -18.63 -4.39
N PHE A 23 -7.80 -19.54 -3.52
CA PHE A 23 -6.92 -20.47 -2.83
C PHE A 23 -6.15 -21.34 -3.82
N ASP A 24 -6.85 -21.93 -4.79
CA ASP A 24 -6.24 -22.75 -5.83
C ASP A 24 -5.27 -21.94 -6.70
N GLU A 25 -5.63 -20.72 -7.10
CA GLU A 25 -4.76 -19.81 -7.85
C GLU A 25 -3.49 -19.42 -7.07
N ARG A 26 -3.57 -19.35 -5.73
CA ARG A 26 -2.46 -18.89 -4.85
C ARG A 26 -1.76 -20.03 -4.11
N ARG A 27 -2.10 -21.30 -4.38
CA ARG A 27 -1.49 -22.48 -3.74
C ARG A 27 0.05 -22.48 -3.79
N CYS A 28 0.63 -22.11 -4.93
CA CYS A 28 2.08 -22.03 -5.07
C CYS A 28 2.68 -20.96 -4.14
N ALA A 29 2.08 -19.77 -4.09
CA ALA A 29 2.52 -18.69 -3.20
C ALA A 29 2.40 -19.10 -1.72
N LEU A 30 1.31 -19.77 -1.31
CA LEU A 30 1.16 -20.30 0.04
C LEU A 30 2.29 -21.29 0.41
N ARG A 31 2.63 -22.22 -0.48
CA ARG A 31 3.76 -23.14 -0.27
C ARG A 31 5.10 -22.42 -0.19
N GLN A 32 5.34 -21.42 -1.03
CA GLN A 32 6.55 -20.60 -0.96
C GLN A 32 6.69 -19.91 0.40
N ARG A 33 5.57 -19.45 0.98
CA ARG A 33 5.58 -18.83 2.32
C ARG A 33 5.95 -19.84 3.41
N GLN A 34 5.46 -21.07 3.32
CA GLN A 34 5.88 -22.15 4.22
C GLN A 34 7.37 -22.45 4.13
N GLN A 35 7.93 -22.45 2.91
CA GLN A 35 9.36 -22.68 2.67
C GLN A 35 10.26 -21.50 3.04
N ALA A 36 9.70 -20.28 3.09
CA ALA A 36 10.43 -19.05 3.38
C ALA A 36 10.34 -18.63 4.86
N ASP A 37 10.12 -19.60 5.76
CA ASP A 37 9.95 -19.41 7.21
C ASP A 37 8.98 -18.28 7.56
N LYS A 38 7.86 -18.18 6.84
CA LYS A 38 6.80 -17.19 7.13
C LYS A 38 5.77 -17.69 8.12
N ILE A 39 5.73 -18.99 8.38
CA ILE A 39 4.92 -19.56 9.47
C ILE A 39 5.70 -19.38 10.76
N ARG A 40 5.17 -18.60 11.68
CA ARG A 40 5.83 -18.22 12.93
C ARG A 40 4.83 -18.30 14.08
N ASP A 41 5.37 -18.33 15.28
CA ASP A 41 4.59 -18.14 16.49
C ASP A 41 4.15 -16.67 16.55
N GLY A 42 2.90 -16.42 16.18
CA GLY A 42 2.32 -15.09 15.99
C GLY A 42 1.38 -14.68 17.14
N HIS A 43 0.51 -13.71 16.88
CA HIS A 43 -0.53 -13.32 17.82
C HIS A 43 -1.76 -14.24 17.71
N GLY A 44 -2.11 -14.63 16.47
CA GLY A 44 -3.30 -15.43 16.16
C GLY A 44 -4.60 -14.62 16.10
N ASP A 45 -4.68 -13.50 16.82
CA ASP A 45 -5.86 -12.62 16.95
C ASP A 45 -5.54 -11.11 16.98
N LEU A 46 -4.58 -10.66 16.15
CA LEU A 46 -4.11 -9.26 16.17
C LEU A 46 -5.10 -8.29 15.49
N HIS A 47 -6.19 -7.95 16.15
CA HIS A 47 -7.17 -6.96 15.69
C HIS A 47 -7.19 -5.72 16.61
N LEU A 48 -7.88 -4.64 16.23
CA LEU A 48 -7.82 -3.36 16.96
C LEU A 48 -8.25 -3.47 18.42
N GLY A 49 -9.22 -4.35 18.71
CA GLY A 49 -9.68 -4.62 20.07
C GLY A 49 -8.61 -5.23 20.99
N ASN A 50 -7.57 -5.83 20.40
CA ASN A 50 -6.45 -6.47 21.09
C ASN A 50 -5.18 -5.62 21.03
N ILE A 51 -5.32 -4.30 20.87
CA ILE A 51 -4.23 -3.34 20.91
C ILE A 51 -4.61 -2.21 21.87
N ALA A 52 -3.87 -2.08 22.96
CA ALA A 52 -4.03 -1.00 23.93
C ALA A 52 -3.02 0.13 23.65
N LEU A 53 -3.41 1.36 23.95
CA LEU A 53 -2.46 2.48 24.01
C LEU A 53 -2.00 2.66 25.46
N LEU A 54 -0.78 2.23 25.75
CA LEU A 54 -0.14 2.44 27.05
C LEU A 54 0.92 3.52 26.89
N ASP A 55 0.77 4.62 27.63
CA ASP A 55 1.66 5.81 27.54
C ASP A 55 1.86 6.33 26.11
N GLY A 56 0.83 6.22 25.27
CA GLY A 56 0.86 6.62 23.86
C GLY A 56 1.55 5.62 22.93
N HIS A 57 1.95 4.45 23.42
CA HIS A 57 2.53 3.36 22.63
C HIS A 57 1.49 2.26 22.37
N PRO A 58 1.34 1.78 21.12
CA PRO A 58 0.47 0.66 20.83
C PRO A 58 1.11 -0.64 21.33
N ILE A 59 0.40 -1.35 22.21
CA ILE A 59 0.81 -2.62 22.79
C ILE A 59 -0.25 -3.68 22.47
N PRO A 60 0.08 -4.68 21.64
CA PRO A 60 -0.76 -5.86 21.46
C PRO A 60 -0.90 -6.65 22.77
N PHE A 61 -2.10 -7.16 23.03
CA PHE A 61 -2.40 -8.01 24.18
C PHE A 61 -3.44 -9.08 23.79
N ASP A 62 -3.68 -10.06 24.66
CA ASP A 62 -4.62 -11.17 24.39
C ASP A 62 -4.23 -12.03 23.16
N CYS A 63 -2.95 -12.44 23.13
CA CYS A 63 -2.47 -13.42 22.16
C CYS A 63 -3.11 -14.79 22.43
N ILE A 64 -3.40 -15.57 21.38
CA ILE A 64 -3.93 -16.92 21.53
C ILE A 64 -2.83 -17.84 22.10
N GLU A 65 -2.77 -18.00 23.41
CA GLU A 65 -1.74 -18.81 24.06
C GLU A 65 -2.07 -20.30 24.16
N PHE A 66 -3.35 -20.64 24.02
CA PHE A 66 -3.89 -21.97 24.30
C PHE A 66 -3.96 -22.91 23.08
N SER A 67 -3.64 -22.43 21.88
CA SER A 67 -3.73 -23.23 20.65
C SER A 67 -2.64 -22.86 19.65
N ASP A 68 -1.66 -23.76 19.51
CA ASP A 68 -0.60 -23.63 18.52
C ASP A 68 -1.17 -23.59 17.08
N GLU A 69 -2.27 -24.28 16.80
CA GLU A 69 -2.90 -24.25 15.46
C GLU A 69 -3.42 -22.85 15.10
N LEU A 70 -3.86 -22.07 16.09
CA LEU A 70 -4.35 -20.71 15.89
C LEU A 70 -3.25 -19.66 15.96
N ARG A 71 -2.15 -19.94 16.67
CA ARG A 71 -1.03 -19.02 16.91
C ARG A 71 0.11 -19.20 15.91
N CYS A 72 0.43 -20.43 15.51
CA CYS A 72 1.48 -20.76 14.54
C CYS A 72 0.96 -20.57 13.10
N ILE A 73 0.91 -19.31 12.67
CA ILE A 73 0.34 -18.91 11.39
C ILE A 73 1.35 -18.14 10.55
N ASP A 74 0.97 -17.87 9.31
CA ASP A 74 1.70 -16.94 8.47
C ASP A 74 1.72 -15.54 9.10
N VAL A 75 2.90 -14.93 9.22
CA VAL A 75 3.04 -13.56 9.76
C VAL A 75 2.17 -12.52 9.04
N LEU A 76 1.90 -12.72 7.74
CA LEU A 76 1.04 -11.81 6.98
C LEU A 76 -0.45 -12.04 7.30
N ASN A 77 -0.83 -13.19 7.85
CA ASN A 77 -2.19 -13.45 8.34
C ASN A 77 -2.49 -12.66 9.63
N ASP A 78 -1.50 -12.49 10.52
CA ASP A 78 -1.64 -11.56 11.66
C ASP A 78 -1.78 -10.11 11.19
N VAL A 79 -0.91 -9.68 10.27
CA VAL A 79 -0.99 -8.34 9.65
C VAL A 79 -2.34 -8.13 8.97
N ALA A 80 -2.85 -9.14 8.26
CA ALA A 80 -4.13 -9.08 7.58
C ALA A 80 -5.28 -8.84 8.55
N PHE A 81 -5.21 -9.36 9.77
CA PHE A 81 -6.27 -9.17 10.75
C PHE A 81 -6.41 -7.69 11.11
N LEU A 82 -5.32 -7.03 11.49
CA LEU A 82 -5.35 -5.60 11.79
C LEU A 82 -5.76 -4.74 10.58
N VAL A 83 -5.28 -5.09 9.38
CA VAL A 83 -5.65 -4.38 8.14
C VAL A 83 -7.15 -4.51 7.86
N MET A 84 -7.69 -5.72 8.01
CA MET A 84 -9.12 -6.00 7.84
C MET A 84 -9.97 -5.25 8.87
N ASP A 85 -9.53 -5.20 10.12
CA ASP A 85 -10.26 -4.51 11.19
C ASP A 85 -10.31 -2.99 10.96
N CYS A 86 -9.21 -2.40 10.46
CA CYS A 86 -9.22 -1.01 9.98
C CYS A 86 -10.20 -0.78 8.83
N ASP A 87 -10.32 -1.71 7.89
CA ASP A 87 -11.31 -1.64 6.80
C ASP A 87 -12.76 -1.76 7.33
N ALA A 88 -12.99 -2.56 8.37
CA ALA A 88 -14.29 -2.69 9.04
C ALA A 88 -14.69 -1.38 9.75
N GLU A 89 -13.73 -0.70 10.36
CA GLU A 89 -13.88 0.64 10.96
C GLU A 89 -13.89 1.79 9.93
N GLN A 90 -14.00 1.49 8.63
CA GLN A 90 -14.00 2.47 7.54
C GLN A 90 -12.72 3.34 7.48
N ARG A 91 -11.61 2.83 8.05
CA ARG A 91 -10.28 3.45 8.10
C ARG A 91 -9.25 2.66 7.30
N ALA A 92 -9.64 2.29 6.08
CA ALA A 92 -8.76 1.66 5.09
C ALA A 92 -7.41 2.38 4.91
N ASP A 93 -7.43 3.71 5.02
CA ASP A 93 -6.25 4.55 4.95
C ASP A 93 -5.21 4.17 6.02
N LEU A 94 -5.65 3.87 7.24
CA LEU A 94 -4.76 3.47 8.34
C LEU A 94 -4.25 2.05 8.15
N GLY A 95 -5.12 1.11 7.75
CA GLY A 95 -4.73 -0.28 7.48
C GLY A 95 -3.68 -0.38 6.37
N LEU A 96 -3.86 0.37 5.27
CA LEU A 96 -2.91 0.37 4.15
C LEU A 96 -1.61 1.12 4.47
N ARG A 97 -1.67 2.15 5.32
CA ARG A 97 -0.45 2.80 5.86
C ARG A 97 0.34 1.81 6.71
N PHE A 98 -0.33 1.11 7.63
CA PHE A 98 0.29 0.06 8.43
C PHE A 98 0.93 -1.03 7.55
N LEU A 99 0.18 -1.58 6.59
CA LEU A 99 0.66 -2.58 5.65
C LEU A 99 1.86 -2.07 4.83
N SER A 100 1.80 -0.84 4.31
CA SER A 100 2.92 -0.26 3.55
C SER A 100 4.19 -0.16 4.41
N ARG A 101 4.06 0.22 5.69
CA ARG A 101 5.19 0.28 6.63
C ARG A 101 5.73 -1.10 6.99
N TYR A 102 4.85 -2.08 7.20
CA TYR A 102 5.24 -3.48 7.39
C TYR A 102 6.05 -4.00 6.19
N LEU A 103 5.59 -3.72 4.96
CA LEU A 103 6.28 -4.15 3.73
C LEU A 103 7.59 -3.39 3.49
N GLU A 104 7.66 -2.10 3.81
CA GLU A 104 8.90 -1.32 3.76
C GLU A 104 9.97 -1.92 4.66
N TYR A 105 9.58 -2.31 5.88
CA TYR A 105 10.48 -2.87 6.88
C TYR A 105 10.92 -4.30 6.54
N THR A 106 9.97 -5.18 6.21
CA THR A 106 10.24 -6.61 5.98
C THR A 106 10.70 -6.92 4.56
N GLY A 107 10.26 -6.12 3.58
CA GLY A 107 10.42 -6.42 2.17
C GLY A 107 9.52 -7.48 1.60
N ASP A 108 8.52 -7.96 2.35
CA ASP A 108 7.67 -9.11 2.00
C ASP A 108 6.58 -8.77 0.96
N TYR A 109 6.94 -8.05 -0.11
CA TYR A 109 6.00 -7.65 -1.17
C TYR A 109 5.43 -8.84 -1.94
N ALA A 110 6.17 -9.94 -2.04
CA ALA A 110 5.68 -11.19 -2.64
C ALA A 110 4.50 -11.79 -1.83
N GLY A 111 4.45 -11.53 -0.51
CA GLY A 111 3.35 -11.96 0.35
C GLY A 111 2.00 -11.39 -0.02
N LEU A 112 1.95 -10.22 -0.69
CA LEU A 112 0.70 -9.63 -1.14
C LEU A 112 -0.14 -10.57 -2.02
N ALA A 113 0.50 -11.52 -2.72
CA ALA A 113 -0.20 -12.50 -3.54
C ALA A 113 -1.20 -13.37 -2.75
N VAL A 114 -0.99 -13.59 -1.45
CA VAL A 114 -1.90 -14.38 -0.59
C VAL A 114 -2.77 -13.51 0.34
N LEU A 115 -2.48 -12.22 0.45
CA LEU A 115 -3.15 -11.32 1.38
C LEU A 115 -4.68 -11.30 1.22
N PRO A 116 -5.27 -11.28 0.00
CA PRO A 116 -6.72 -11.35 -0.17
C PRO A 116 -7.39 -12.54 0.52
N LEU A 117 -6.71 -13.70 0.55
CA LEU A 117 -7.22 -14.90 1.24
C LEU A 117 -7.26 -14.71 2.75
N TYR A 118 -6.19 -14.14 3.32
CA TYR A 118 -6.11 -13.86 4.75
C TYR A 118 -7.13 -12.80 5.17
N LEU A 119 -7.26 -11.71 4.40
CA LEU A 119 -8.26 -10.68 4.65
C LEU A 119 -9.70 -11.25 4.61
N CYS A 120 -10.02 -12.07 3.58
CA CYS A 120 -11.30 -12.75 3.48
C CYS A 120 -11.55 -13.72 4.65
N TYR A 121 -10.53 -14.49 5.04
CA TYR A 121 -10.60 -15.41 6.17
C TYR A 121 -10.88 -14.67 7.48
N ARG A 122 -10.10 -13.62 7.79
CA ARG A 122 -10.26 -12.83 9.02
C ARG A 122 -11.60 -12.12 9.09
N ALA A 123 -12.05 -11.53 7.99
CA ALA A 123 -13.40 -10.96 7.90
C ALA A 123 -14.48 -12.02 8.16
N SER A 124 -14.34 -13.23 7.62
CA SER A 124 -15.30 -14.33 7.85
C SER A 124 -15.31 -14.82 9.30
N VAL A 125 -14.14 -14.85 9.97
CA VAL A 125 -14.03 -15.14 11.40
C VAL A 125 -14.76 -14.09 12.23
N ARG A 126 -14.51 -12.79 12.00
CA ARG A 126 -15.23 -11.71 12.70
C ARG A 126 -16.73 -11.72 12.42
N GLY A 127 -17.13 -12.02 11.19
CA GLY A 127 -18.54 -12.21 10.83
C GLY A 127 -19.20 -13.33 11.64
N LYS A 128 -18.51 -14.46 11.81
CA LYS A 128 -19.00 -15.57 12.65
C LYS A 128 -19.07 -15.21 14.14
N VAL A 129 -18.08 -14.49 14.67
CA VAL A 129 -18.08 -14.02 16.06
C VAL A 129 -19.23 -13.05 16.31
N ALA A 130 -19.40 -12.06 15.41
CA ALA A 130 -20.52 -11.12 15.47
C ALA A 130 -21.88 -11.84 15.41
N CYS A 131 -21.95 -12.96 14.68
CA CYS A 131 -23.13 -13.79 14.68
C CYS A 131 -23.45 -14.40 16.06
N ILE A 132 -22.46 -15.00 16.71
CA ILE A 132 -22.64 -15.63 18.03
C ILE A 132 -23.09 -14.58 19.05
N LEU A 133 -22.45 -13.42 19.07
CA LEU A 133 -22.79 -12.32 19.97
C LEU A 133 -24.22 -11.79 19.76
N ALA A 134 -24.71 -11.76 18.52
CA ALA A 134 -26.08 -11.37 18.22
C ALA A 134 -27.10 -12.45 18.66
N ASP A 135 -26.75 -13.74 18.56
CA ASP A 135 -27.61 -14.83 19.04
C ASP A 135 -27.79 -14.82 20.57
N GLU A 136 -26.77 -14.37 21.30
CA GLU A 136 -26.82 -14.21 22.77
C GLU A 136 -27.72 -13.04 23.23
N GLN A 137 -28.05 -12.10 22.33
CA GLN A 137 -28.95 -10.99 22.63
C GLN A 137 -30.41 -11.46 22.70
N ALA A 138 -31.23 -10.72 23.44
CA ALA A 138 -32.67 -10.93 23.49
C ALA A 138 -33.30 -10.80 22.09
N PRO A 139 -34.35 -11.58 21.74
CA PRO A 139 -34.92 -11.59 20.38
C PRO A 139 -35.36 -10.22 19.83
N ASN A 140 -35.75 -9.29 20.71
CA ASN A 140 -36.15 -7.92 20.37
C ASN A 140 -34.97 -6.94 20.17
N GLN A 141 -33.76 -7.33 20.55
CA GLN A 141 -32.54 -6.53 20.45
C GLN A 141 -31.53 -7.09 19.44
N ARG A 142 -31.74 -8.34 19.01
CA ARG A 142 -30.89 -9.06 18.07
C ARG A 142 -30.71 -8.31 16.75
N ASP A 143 -29.50 -7.80 16.51
CA ASP A 143 -29.09 -7.21 15.24
C ASP A 143 -27.84 -7.90 14.68
N TRP A 144 -27.87 -8.16 13.38
CA TRP A 144 -26.83 -8.84 12.62
C TRP A 144 -26.07 -7.90 11.69
N LYS A 145 -26.20 -6.59 11.89
CA LYS A 145 -25.57 -5.56 11.05
C LYS A 145 -24.06 -5.75 10.95
N ASP A 146 -23.38 -5.98 12.05
CA ASP A 146 -21.93 -6.15 12.06
C ASP A 146 -21.51 -7.43 11.34
N ALA A 147 -22.22 -8.53 11.59
CA ALA A 147 -22.00 -9.78 10.87
C ALA A 147 -22.17 -9.61 9.34
N ARG A 148 -23.23 -8.92 8.89
CA ARG A 148 -23.42 -8.59 7.46
C ARG A 148 -22.28 -7.73 6.91
N ALA A 149 -21.82 -6.74 7.67
CA ALA A 149 -20.72 -5.87 7.25
C ALA A 149 -19.41 -6.65 7.06
N TYR A 150 -19.09 -7.56 7.98
CA TYR A 150 -17.92 -8.43 7.87
C TYR A 150 -18.01 -9.41 6.69
N TYR A 151 -19.17 -10.03 6.44
CA TYR A 151 -19.31 -10.91 5.28
C TYR A 151 -19.27 -10.16 3.95
N ALA A 152 -19.83 -8.94 3.89
CA ALA A 152 -19.67 -8.07 2.74
C ALA A 152 -18.19 -7.72 2.52
N LEU A 153 -17.46 -7.42 3.59
CA LEU A 153 -16.02 -7.17 3.55
C LEU A 153 -15.25 -8.39 3.01
N ALA A 154 -15.56 -9.58 3.52
CA ALA A 154 -14.95 -10.83 3.06
C ALA A 154 -15.14 -11.04 1.54
N GLN A 155 -16.36 -10.81 1.04
CA GLN A 155 -16.64 -10.88 -0.39
C GLN A 155 -15.83 -9.86 -1.19
N ARG A 156 -15.74 -8.60 -0.73
CA ARG A 156 -14.98 -7.55 -1.42
C ARG A 156 -13.52 -7.93 -1.63
N TYR A 157 -12.88 -8.61 -0.68
CA TYR A 157 -11.48 -9.00 -0.82
C TYR A 157 -11.23 -10.04 -1.91
N LEU A 158 -12.24 -10.81 -2.30
CA LEU A 158 -12.14 -11.78 -3.39
C LEU A 158 -12.37 -11.13 -4.76
N HIS A 159 -12.83 -9.88 -4.81
CA HIS A 159 -12.99 -9.15 -6.06
C HIS A 159 -11.66 -8.49 -6.45
N THR A 160 -11.21 -8.74 -7.68
CA THR A 160 -10.01 -8.12 -8.23
C THR A 160 -10.38 -6.83 -8.95
N ALA A 161 -10.00 -5.68 -8.39
CA ALA A 161 -10.04 -4.42 -9.12
C ALA A 161 -8.80 -4.32 -10.04
N GLN A 162 -8.91 -3.60 -11.15
CA GLN A 162 -7.74 -3.32 -11.98
C GLN A 162 -6.80 -2.37 -11.21
N PRO A 163 -5.57 -2.79 -10.87
CA PRO A 163 -4.66 -1.95 -10.12
C PRO A 163 -4.15 -0.79 -10.98
N LYS A 164 -3.74 0.29 -10.32
CA LYS A 164 -3.13 1.46 -10.95
C LYS A 164 -1.73 1.69 -10.40
N LEU A 165 -0.87 2.25 -11.23
CA LEU A 165 0.47 2.67 -10.84
C LEU A 165 0.51 4.18 -10.70
N TYR A 166 0.97 4.65 -9.56
CA TYR A 166 1.19 6.05 -9.26
C TYR A 166 2.68 6.29 -9.03
N ALA A 167 3.19 7.42 -9.52
CA ALA A 167 4.55 7.87 -9.24
C ALA A 167 4.53 9.31 -8.75
N ILE A 168 5.24 9.58 -7.65
CA ILE A 168 5.37 10.92 -7.09
C ILE A 168 6.84 11.27 -7.11
N GLY A 169 7.18 12.31 -7.87
CA GLY A 169 8.53 12.80 -8.13
C GLY A 169 8.73 14.22 -7.59
N GLY A 170 10.00 14.61 -7.46
CA GLY A 170 10.40 15.95 -7.06
C GLY A 170 11.52 15.97 -6.00
N PRO A 171 12.16 17.13 -5.80
CA PRO A 171 13.29 17.27 -4.87
C PRO A 171 12.93 16.95 -3.41
N SER A 172 13.94 16.80 -2.57
CA SER A 172 13.74 16.64 -1.12
C SER A 172 13.04 17.88 -0.54
N GLY A 173 12.15 17.68 0.44
CA GLY A 173 11.35 18.77 1.02
C GLY A 173 10.11 19.17 0.21
N SER A 174 9.84 18.55 -0.95
CA SER A 174 8.67 18.91 -1.78
C SER A 174 7.32 18.40 -1.26
N GLY A 175 7.33 17.46 -0.30
CA GLY A 175 6.11 16.86 0.26
C GLY A 175 5.68 15.53 -0.36
N LYS A 176 6.53 14.86 -1.15
CA LYS A 176 6.20 13.57 -1.81
C LYS A 176 5.58 12.54 -0.87
N SER A 177 6.24 12.28 0.26
CA SER A 177 5.77 11.28 1.23
C SER A 177 4.44 11.66 1.87
N HIS A 178 4.19 12.96 2.06
CA HIS A 178 2.87 13.43 2.52
C HIS A 178 1.80 13.19 1.45
N LEU A 179 2.08 13.53 0.19
CA LEU A 179 1.16 13.27 -0.92
C LEU A 179 0.90 11.77 -1.09
N ALA A 180 1.91 10.92 -0.92
CA ALA A 180 1.77 9.46 -0.96
C ALA A 180 0.83 8.94 0.14
N LEU A 181 0.87 9.52 1.35
CA LEU A 181 -0.04 9.16 2.45
C LEU A 181 -1.49 9.57 2.18
N LEU A 182 -1.71 10.69 1.48
CA LEU A 182 -3.05 11.09 1.02
C LEU A 182 -3.56 10.12 -0.06
N GLY A 183 -2.74 9.83 -1.06
CA GLY A 183 -3.06 8.91 -2.15
C GLY A 183 -3.27 7.46 -1.69
N CYS A 184 -2.54 7.00 -0.68
CA CYS A 184 -2.67 5.65 -0.14
C CYS A 184 -4.10 5.33 0.31
N GLY A 185 -4.74 6.28 1.01
CA GLY A 185 -6.15 6.14 1.39
C GLY A 185 -7.09 6.30 0.20
N ALA A 186 -6.90 7.34 -0.61
CA ALA A 186 -7.79 7.67 -1.72
C ALA A 186 -7.84 6.58 -2.80
N GLU A 187 -6.69 5.97 -3.12
CA GLU A 187 -6.52 5.01 -4.21
C GLU A 187 -6.41 3.56 -3.73
N ARG A 188 -6.54 3.35 -2.41
CA ARG A 188 -6.28 2.07 -1.73
C ARG A 188 -4.97 1.42 -2.20
N ALA A 189 -3.88 2.18 -2.16
CA ALA A 189 -2.61 1.82 -2.78
C ALA A 189 -1.49 1.54 -1.75
N ILE A 190 -0.61 0.60 -2.08
CA ILE A 190 0.61 0.31 -1.32
C ILE A 190 1.67 1.36 -1.64
N ILE A 191 2.26 1.96 -0.61
CA ILE A 191 3.36 2.91 -0.78
C ILE A 191 4.69 2.15 -0.81
N ILE A 192 5.53 2.48 -1.78
CA ILE A 192 6.91 1.99 -1.88
C ILE A 192 7.83 3.21 -1.95
N ARG A 193 8.63 3.40 -0.90
CA ARG A 193 9.55 4.53 -0.77
C ARG A 193 10.99 4.17 -1.16
N SER A 194 11.63 5.06 -1.91
CA SER A 194 13.05 4.90 -2.26
C SER A 194 13.97 4.96 -1.05
N ASP A 195 13.71 5.86 -0.09
CA ASP A 195 14.54 5.99 1.11
C ASP A 195 14.47 4.74 2.01
N ALA A 196 13.27 4.18 2.21
CA ALA A 196 13.08 2.94 2.98
C ALA A 196 13.72 1.73 2.27
N THR A 197 13.55 1.63 0.95
CA THR A 197 14.19 0.57 0.14
C THR A 197 15.71 0.66 0.22
N ARG A 198 16.27 1.87 0.08
CA ARG A 198 17.70 2.13 0.16
C ARG A 198 18.27 1.79 1.54
N MET A 199 17.57 2.16 2.61
CA MET A 199 17.95 1.83 3.99
C MET A 199 18.06 0.31 4.18
N ARG A 200 17.04 -0.44 3.74
CA ARG A 200 17.03 -1.91 3.81
C ARG A 200 18.14 -2.56 2.98
N LEU A 201 18.44 -2.02 1.79
CA LEU A 201 19.54 -2.51 0.96
C LEU A 201 20.91 -2.17 1.54
N SER A 202 21.08 -0.98 2.13
CA SER A 202 22.35 -0.56 2.74
C SER A 202 22.75 -1.47 3.89
N ALA A 203 21.79 -1.96 4.69
CA ALA A 203 22.05 -2.95 5.74
C ALA A 203 22.56 -4.30 5.21
N ARG A 204 22.27 -4.63 3.94
CA ARG A 204 22.75 -5.86 3.27
C ARG A 204 24.01 -5.66 2.44
N HIS A 205 24.36 -4.40 2.17
CA HIS A 205 25.48 -3.98 1.34
C HIS A 205 26.23 -2.81 1.99
N PRO A 206 26.83 -3.02 3.18
CA PRO A 206 27.53 -1.95 3.91
C PRO A 206 28.76 -1.43 3.14
N GLU A 207 29.29 -2.20 2.19
CA GLU A 207 30.41 -1.83 1.32
C GLU A 207 30.06 -0.75 0.29
N LEU A 208 28.78 -0.55 -0.01
CA LEU A 208 28.32 0.40 -1.01
C LEU A 208 28.04 1.77 -0.38
N GLU A 209 28.50 2.83 -1.04
CA GLU A 209 28.09 4.18 -0.68
C GLU A 209 26.56 4.32 -0.83
N ARG A 210 25.88 4.67 0.27
CA ARG A 210 24.42 4.71 0.34
C ARG A 210 23.78 5.61 -0.73
N TYR A 211 24.42 6.71 -1.09
CA TYR A 211 23.94 7.63 -2.13
C TYR A 211 24.76 7.55 -3.43
N GLY A 212 25.61 6.55 -3.56
CA GLY A 212 26.41 6.31 -4.76
C GLY A 212 25.60 5.74 -5.93
N PRO A 213 26.16 5.74 -7.15
CA PRO A 213 25.47 5.29 -8.37
C PRO A 213 25.01 3.83 -8.32
N GLU A 214 25.79 2.94 -7.72
CA GLU A 214 25.42 1.52 -7.62
C GLU A 214 24.23 1.31 -6.67
N MET A 215 24.23 1.97 -5.51
CA MET A 215 23.10 1.91 -4.58
C MET A 215 21.83 2.53 -5.20
N HIS A 216 21.99 3.59 -6.00
CA HIS A 216 20.89 4.16 -6.78
C HIS A 216 20.26 3.11 -7.72
N ARG A 217 21.07 2.44 -8.55
CA ARG A 217 20.61 1.39 -9.47
C ARG A 217 19.88 0.27 -8.72
N ARG A 218 20.47 -0.25 -7.65
CA ARG A 218 19.87 -1.33 -6.84
C ARG A 218 18.58 -0.90 -6.16
N THR A 219 18.51 0.32 -5.64
CA THR A 219 17.31 0.86 -5.01
C THR A 219 16.15 0.89 -5.99
N TYR A 220 16.34 1.48 -7.18
CA TYR A 220 15.27 1.58 -8.17
C TYR A 220 14.87 0.21 -8.74
N ALA A 221 15.83 -0.68 -8.98
CA ALA A 221 15.53 -2.06 -9.40
C ALA A 221 14.66 -2.80 -8.35
N ALA A 222 15.03 -2.71 -7.07
CA ALA A 222 14.26 -3.32 -5.99
C ALA A 222 12.87 -2.68 -5.80
N MET A 223 12.74 -1.37 -5.97
CA MET A 223 11.44 -0.68 -5.93
C MET A 223 10.52 -1.14 -7.06
N PHE A 224 11.05 -1.25 -8.29
CA PHE A 224 10.25 -1.68 -9.44
C PHE A 224 9.86 -3.16 -9.34
N GLU A 225 10.71 -4.00 -8.74
CA GLU A 225 10.35 -5.39 -8.45
C GLU A 225 9.25 -5.49 -7.38
N ALA A 226 9.37 -4.72 -6.30
CA ALA A 226 8.32 -4.63 -5.29
C ALA A 226 6.99 -4.15 -5.90
N ALA A 227 7.03 -3.15 -6.78
CA ALA A 227 5.85 -2.66 -7.48
C ALA A 227 5.26 -3.71 -8.43
N ARG A 228 6.08 -4.41 -9.22
CA ARG A 228 5.63 -5.50 -10.09
C ARG A 228 4.92 -6.60 -9.29
N SER A 229 5.51 -7.03 -8.17
CA SER A 229 4.92 -8.04 -7.28
C SER A 229 3.57 -7.58 -6.71
N SER A 230 3.48 -6.31 -6.29
CA SER A 230 2.27 -5.73 -5.71
C SER A 230 1.13 -5.57 -6.74
N LEU A 231 1.47 -5.08 -7.94
CA LEU A 231 0.52 -4.96 -9.06
C LEU A 231 0.01 -6.33 -9.51
N ALA A 232 0.88 -7.33 -9.62
CA ALA A 232 0.49 -8.71 -9.97
C ALA A 232 -0.40 -9.37 -8.91
N ALA A 233 -0.27 -8.93 -7.65
CA ALA A 233 -1.17 -9.31 -6.57
C ALA A 233 -2.50 -8.55 -6.56
N GLY A 234 -2.72 -7.62 -7.49
CA GLY A 234 -3.96 -6.85 -7.63
C GLY A 234 -4.01 -5.55 -6.81
N PHE A 235 -2.89 -5.10 -6.23
CA PHE A 235 -2.84 -3.88 -5.45
C PHE A 235 -2.36 -2.69 -6.29
N SER A 236 -3.05 -1.56 -6.20
CA SER A 236 -2.51 -0.28 -6.69
C SER A 236 -1.23 0.07 -5.93
N VAL A 237 -0.31 0.77 -6.60
CA VAL A 237 1.02 1.09 -6.05
C VAL A 237 1.31 2.58 -6.19
N ILE A 238 1.86 3.19 -5.14
CA ILE A 238 2.45 4.53 -5.16
C ILE A 238 3.96 4.41 -4.98
N LEU A 239 4.71 4.81 -6.01
CA LEU A 239 6.17 4.96 -5.95
C LEU A 239 6.53 6.37 -5.46
N ASP A 240 7.07 6.46 -4.25
CA ASP A 240 7.59 7.69 -3.64
C ASP A 240 9.12 7.75 -3.78
N ALA A 241 9.59 8.49 -4.79
CA ALA A 241 11.01 8.68 -5.05
C ALA A 241 11.27 10.05 -5.68
N THR A 242 12.52 10.49 -5.70
CA THR A 242 12.82 11.82 -6.26
C THR A 242 12.65 11.87 -7.78
N PHE A 243 12.93 10.76 -8.48
CA PHE A 243 12.85 10.63 -9.95
C PHE A 243 13.60 11.74 -10.71
N LEU A 244 14.67 12.27 -10.10
CA LEU A 244 15.48 13.36 -10.65
C LEU A 244 16.25 12.95 -11.90
N HIS A 245 16.67 11.68 -11.97
CA HIS A 245 17.45 11.15 -13.07
C HIS A 245 16.56 10.52 -14.17
N PRO A 246 16.90 10.71 -15.46
CA PRO A 246 16.14 10.15 -16.58
C PRO A 246 16.04 8.63 -16.60
N ASP A 247 17.07 7.91 -16.11
CA ASP A 247 17.11 6.45 -16.03
C ASP A 247 16.04 5.89 -15.07
N ALA A 248 15.85 6.52 -13.91
CA ALA A 248 14.77 6.19 -12.99
C ALA A 248 13.38 6.36 -13.64
N ARG A 249 13.20 7.40 -14.46
CA ARG A 249 11.94 7.60 -15.21
C ARG A 249 11.78 6.60 -16.34
N ALA A 250 12.86 6.24 -17.04
CA ALA A 250 12.83 5.18 -18.04
C ALA A 250 12.42 3.83 -17.44
N GLY A 251 12.95 3.49 -16.25
CA GLY A 251 12.55 2.31 -15.50
C GLY A 251 11.07 2.30 -15.09
N LEU A 252 10.53 3.46 -14.68
CA LEU A 252 9.10 3.62 -14.41
C LEU A 252 8.24 3.33 -15.65
N TYR A 253 8.64 3.85 -16.81
CA TYR A 253 7.91 3.62 -18.07
C TYR A 253 7.99 2.16 -18.53
N ALA A 254 9.14 1.51 -18.34
CA ALA A 254 9.30 0.08 -18.59
C ALA A 254 8.40 -0.76 -17.68
N LEU A 255 8.31 -0.42 -16.39
CA LEU A 255 7.38 -1.06 -15.45
C LEU A 255 5.93 -0.88 -15.91
N LYS A 256 5.52 0.34 -16.29
CA LYS A 256 4.18 0.60 -16.85
C LYS A 256 3.90 -0.27 -18.06
N GLN A 257 4.85 -0.38 -18.99
CA GLN A 257 4.68 -1.18 -20.21
C GLN A 257 4.53 -2.67 -19.90
N ALA A 258 5.38 -3.21 -19.02
CA ALA A 258 5.37 -4.63 -18.67
C ALA A 258 4.12 -5.04 -17.86
N SER A 259 3.60 -4.15 -17.02
CA SER A 259 2.42 -4.43 -16.18
C SER A 259 1.09 -4.14 -16.89
N GLY A 260 1.09 -3.28 -17.93
CA GLY A 260 -0.13 -2.93 -18.67
C GLY A 260 -1.13 -2.09 -17.88
N VAL A 261 -0.79 -1.60 -16.68
CA VAL A 261 -1.68 -0.83 -15.83
C VAL A 261 -1.64 0.67 -16.16
N PRO A 262 -2.71 1.44 -15.86
CA PRO A 262 -2.69 2.90 -15.95
C PRO A 262 -1.58 3.49 -15.06
N LEU A 263 -0.83 4.46 -15.60
CA LEU A 263 0.19 5.22 -14.88
C LEU A 263 -0.26 6.67 -14.69
N HIS A 264 -0.27 7.12 -13.44
CA HIS A 264 -0.47 8.52 -13.07
C HIS A 264 0.81 9.05 -12.39
N ALA A 265 1.51 9.96 -13.05
CA ALA A 265 2.78 10.49 -12.56
C ALA A 265 2.66 11.97 -12.18
N TYR A 266 3.06 12.30 -10.96
CA TYR A 266 2.96 13.63 -10.36
C TYR A 266 4.35 14.17 -10.04
N TRP A 267 4.68 15.35 -10.55
CA TRP A 267 5.92 16.05 -10.26
C TRP A 267 5.66 17.24 -9.35
N LEU A 268 6.19 17.20 -8.12
CA LEU A 268 6.08 18.30 -7.18
C LEU A 268 7.09 19.40 -7.53
N ASP A 269 6.57 20.47 -8.11
CA ASP A 269 7.29 21.65 -8.57
C ASP A 269 7.10 22.79 -7.56
N ILE A 270 7.90 22.74 -6.50
CA ILE A 270 7.81 23.60 -5.32
C ILE A 270 8.99 24.56 -5.29
N ASP A 271 8.72 25.83 -4.98
CA ASP A 271 9.73 26.86 -4.83
C ASP A 271 10.86 26.46 -3.86
N THR A 272 12.10 26.82 -4.21
CA THR A 272 13.30 26.42 -3.48
C THR A 272 13.31 26.91 -2.03
N ASN A 273 12.79 28.11 -1.76
CA ASN A 273 12.73 28.63 -0.39
C ASN A 273 11.77 27.78 0.46
N ARG A 274 10.66 27.35 -0.13
CA ARG A 274 9.70 26.46 0.53
C ARG A 274 10.26 25.06 0.76
N LEU A 275 11.04 24.52 -0.19
CA LEU A 275 11.78 23.25 0.01
C LEU A 275 12.71 23.33 1.22
N LYS A 276 13.50 24.40 1.32
CA LYS A 276 14.42 24.65 2.45
C LYS A 276 13.67 24.79 3.77
N ALA A 277 12.57 25.55 3.79
CA ALA A 277 11.73 25.72 4.98
C ALA A 277 11.12 24.38 5.46
N ASN A 278 10.64 23.55 4.54
CA ASN A 278 10.08 22.23 4.86
C ASN A 278 11.13 21.28 5.46
N ILE A 279 12.37 21.28 4.92
CA ILE A 279 13.47 20.47 5.46
C ILE A 279 13.83 20.93 6.89
N ALA A 280 13.91 22.25 7.11
CA ALA A 280 14.21 22.81 8.43
C ALA A 280 13.11 22.45 9.46
N ALA A 281 11.84 22.60 9.08
CA ALA A 281 10.71 22.21 9.93
C ALA A 281 10.73 20.72 10.27
N ARG A 282 11.05 19.84 9.30
CA ARG A 282 11.15 18.40 9.52
C ARG A 282 12.23 18.01 10.52
N LYS A 283 13.43 18.61 10.42
CA LYS A 283 14.52 18.36 11.39
C LYS A 283 14.10 18.67 12.82
N LYS A 284 13.26 19.69 13.03
CA LYS A 284 12.75 20.06 14.35
C LYS A 284 11.75 19.02 14.93
N HIS A 285 11.05 18.28 14.08
CA HIS A 285 9.99 17.34 14.50
C HIS A 285 10.45 15.88 14.61
N GLY A 286 11.65 15.51 14.15
CA GLY A 286 12.32 14.23 14.45
C GLY A 286 11.61 12.93 13.99
N ARG A 287 10.60 12.99 13.12
CA ARG A 287 9.65 11.88 12.87
C ARG A 287 9.69 11.24 11.47
N ASP A 288 10.69 11.53 10.63
CA ASP A 288 10.76 10.96 9.26
C ASP A 288 12.12 10.33 8.97
N ILE A 289 12.10 9.18 8.29
CA ILE A 289 13.27 8.38 7.88
C ILE A 289 14.09 9.09 6.79
N SER A 290 13.51 10.08 6.12
CA SER A 290 14.19 10.79 5.05
C SER A 290 15.31 11.69 5.61
N GLU A 291 16.55 11.24 5.42
CA GLU A 291 17.80 11.86 5.90
C GLU A 291 18.22 13.12 5.12
N ALA A 292 17.48 13.50 4.07
CA ALA A 292 17.87 14.62 3.24
C ALA A 292 17.92 15.94 4.04
N ASP A 293 19.09 16.55 4.10
CA ASP A 293 19.27 17.90 4.63
C ASP A 293 19.38 18.94 3.51
N ILE A 294 19.73 20.17 3.88
CA ILE A 294 19.87 21.27 2.92
C ILE A 294 20.99 20.97 1.90
N GLN A 295 22.07 20.29 2.30
CA GLN A 295 23.16 19.93 1.39
C GLN A 295 22.71 18.91 0.35
N VAL A 296 21.94 17.89 0.77
CA VAL A 296 21.33 16.92 -0.14
C VAL A 296 20.37 17.61 -1.12
N LEU A 297 19.56 18.57 -0.64
CA LEU A 297 18.68 19.35 -1.52
C LEU A 297 19.49 20.15 -2.56
N GLU A 298 20.52 20.86 -2.13
CA GLU A 298 21.35 21.68 -3.03
C GLU A 298 22.05 20.82 -4.09
N GLN A 299 22.58 19.65 -3.71
CA GLN A 299 23.13 18.69 -4.65
C GLN A 299 22.06 18.21 -5.64
N GLN A 300 20.86 17.86 -5.15
CA GLN A 300 19.75 17.45 -5.99
C GLN A 300 19.36 18.52 -7.00
N LEU A 301 19.26 19.79 -6.59
CA LEU A 301 18.91 20.90 -7.48
C LEU A 301 19.96 21.12 -8.58
N ARG A 302 21.26 20.93 -8.28
CA ARG A 302 22.34 21.04 -9.28
C ARG A 302 22.29 19.96 -10.35
N VAL A 303 21.93 18.73 -9.98
CA VAL A 303 21.91 17.57 -10.90
C VAL A 303 20.52 17.24 -11.43
N SER A 304 19.48 17.94 -10.94
CA SER A 304 18.09 17.70 -11.29
C SER A 304 17.85 17.90 -12.78
N LYS A 305 17.19 16.92 -13.41
CA LYS A 305 16.64 17.05 -14.76
C LYS A 305 15.13 16.81 -14.66
N PRO A 306 14.33 17.83 -14.31
CA PRO A 306 12.88 17.69 -14.21
C PRO A 306 12.29 17.13 -15.50
N PRO A 307 11.18 16.37 -15.44
CA PRO A 307 10.49 15.91 -16.64
C PRO A 307 9.93 17.10 -17.43
N THR A 308 10.16 17.08 -18.75
CA THR A 308 9.71 18.12 -19.70
C THR A 308 8.78 17.55 -20.78
N ASP A 309 8.55 16.24 -20.80
CA ASP A 309 7.85 15.52 -21.86
C ASP A 309 6.33 15.42 -21.67
N GLY A 310 5.76 16.22 -20.76
CA GLY A 310 4.31 16.26 -20.47
C GLY A 310 3.74 15.02 -19.78
N ARG A 311 4.52 13.94 -19.61
CA ARG A 311 4.08 12.68 -18.98
C ARG A 311 3.89 12.79 -17.47
N TRP A 312 4.38 13.85 -16.86
CA TRP A 312 4.27 14.14 -15.43
C TRP A 312 3.40 15.37 -15.21
N GLN A 313 2.29 15.22 -14.51
CA GLN A 313 1.46 16.35 -14.08
C GLN A 313 2.21 17.14 -13.02
N ARG A 314 2.42 18.44 -13.27
CA ARG A 314 3.07 19.34 -12.31
C ARG A 314 2.10 19.74 -11.21
N LEU A 315 2.55 19.62 -9.97
CA LEU A 315 1.82 20.02 -8.78
C LEU A 315 2.64 21.05 -7.99
N HIS A 316 2.02 22.17 -7.64
CA HIS A 316 2.66 23.24 -6.86
C HIS A 316 2.33 23.15 -5.35
N SER A 317 1.66 22.06 -4.94
CA SER A 317 1.32 21.76 -3.56
C SER A 317 1.17 20.26 -3.36
N ALA A 318 1.53 19.79 -2.16
CA ALA A 318 1.29 18.42 -1.71
C ALA A 318 0.09 18.30 -0.76
N ALA A 319 -0.72 19.36 -0.62
CA ALA A 319 -1.79 19.44 0.38
C ALA A 319 -3.01 18.54 0.07
N PHE A 320 -3.21 18.18 -1.20
CA PHE A 320 -4.37 17.39 -1.64
C PHE A 320 -3.94 16.36 -2.68
N TRP A 321 -4.56 15.18 -2.63
CA TRP A 321 -4.40 14.18 -3.68
C TRP A 321 -5.14 14.64 -4.94
N PRO A 322 -4.49 14.65 -6.13
CA PRO A 322 -5.17 15.01 -7.37
C PRO A 322 -6.25 13.98 -7.70
N SER A 323 -7.46 14.44 -8.02
CA SER A 323 -8.48 13.53 -8.55
C SER A 323 -8.03 12.99 -9.90
N ALA A 324 -8.13 11.68 -10.10
CA ALA A 324 -7.69 11.00 -11.32
C ALA A 324 -8.46 11.43 -12.61
N THR A 325 -9.41 12.36 -12.50
CA THR A 325 -10.30 12.82 -13.58
C THR A 325 -9.80 14.01 -14.39
N GLN A 326 -8.61 14.56 -14.12
CA GLN A 326 -8.02 15.62 -14.94
C GLN A 326 -6.79 15.12 -15.69
N ALA A 327 -7.00 14.28 -16.69
CA ALA A 327 -6.00 14.14 -17.75
C ALA A 327 -5.96 15.46 -18.56
N PRO A 328 -4.79 15.99 -18.93
CA PRO A 328 -4.72 17.14 -19.82
C PRO A 328 -5.21 16.70 -21.20
N THR A 329 -6.35 17.25 -21.62
CA THR A 329 -6.82 17.17 -23.00
C THR A 329 -5.73 17.78 -23.88
N SER A 330 -5.09 16.95 -24.70
CA SER A 330 -4.21 17.42 -25.75
C SER A 330 -4.98 18.41 -26.62
N GLN A 331 -4.52 19.67 -26.65
CA GLN A 331 -5.00 20.67 -27.58
C GLN A 331 -4.82 20.13 -29.00
N HIS A 332 -5.93 19.88 -29.69
CA HIS A 332 -5.93 19.72 -31.12
C HIS A 332 -5.42 21.03 -31.73
N THR A 333 -4.25 20.94 -32.36
CA THR A 333 -3.80 21.90 -33.35
C THR A 333 -4.76 21.83 -34.55
N SER A 334 -5.69 22.77 -34.63
CA SER A 334 -6.37 23.11 -35.88
C SER A 334 -5.57 24.23 -36.58
N GLY A 335 -4.53 23.83 -37.33
CA GLY A 335 -4.18 24.53 -38.57
C GLY A 335 -4.94 23.83 -39.70
N GLY A 336 -5.45 24.49 -40.71
CA GLY A 336 -5.36 25.86 -41.14
C GLY A 336 -6.36 26.07 -42.26
N ASP A 337 -6.64 27.34 -42.54
CA ASP A 337 -7.34 27.81 -43.72
C ASP A 337 -6.71 27.27 -45.00
N HIS A 338 -7.55 26.72 -45.90
CA HIS A 338 -7.44 26.93 -47.34
C HIS A 338 -8.60 26.23 -48.05
N GLU A 339 -9.49 27.01 -48.67
CA GLU A 339 -9.83 26.86 -50.09
C GLU A 339 -10.67 28.05 -50.56
N PRO A 340 -10.27 28.74 -51.65
CA PRO A 340 -11.17 29.55 -52.44
C PRO A 340 -11.53 28.83 -53.75
N SER A 341 -12.83 28.78 -54.06
CA SER A 341 -13.48 29.04 -55.38
C SER A 341 -14.80 28.28 -55.47
#